data_AF-A0A2N5DU07-F1
#
_entry.id   AF-A0A2N5DU07-F1
#
_cell.length_a   1.000
_cell.length_b   1.000
_cell.length_c   1.000
_cell.angle_alpha   90.00
_cell.angle_beta   90.00
_cell.angle_gamma   90.00
#
_symmetry.space_group_name_H-M   'P 1'
#
loop_
_entity.id
_entity.type
_entity.pdbx_description
1 polymer ?
#
loop_
_entity_poly.entity_id
_entity_poly.type
_entity_poly.pdbx_seq_one_letter_code
_entity_poly.pdbx_strand_id
1 'polypeptide(L)'
;MQYGDLRHWQDLAEMHGCQLRKNEGRKKTFTLSCGERWKFLCNPETGQLIKSLRELKADEWRALIVRVSEELKADIDTPPEEIN
;
A
#
# COMPACT_ATOMS: atom_id res chain seq x y z
N MET A 1 -8.10 -5.57 20.41
CA MET A 1 -7.78 -6.13 19.08
C MET A 1 -6.40 -5.61 18.68
N GLN A 2 -5.39 -6.49 18.60
CA GLN A 2 -4.09 -6.13 18.02
C GLN A 2 -4.21 -6.27 16.50
N TYR A 3 -4.36 -5.15 15.82
CA TYR A 3 -4.39 -5.07 14.36
C TYR A 3 -2.97 -5.20 13.74
N GLY A 4 -2.03 -5.88 14.40
CA GLY A 4 -0.58 -5.67 14.20
C GLY A 4 0.14 -6.63 13.25
N ASP A 5 -0.55 -7.61 12.66
CA ASP A 5 0.11 -8.68 11.89
C ASP A 5 0.03 -8.47 10.38
N LEU A 6 1.08 -8.87 9.66
CA LEU A 6 1.18 -8.76 8.20
C LEU A 6 -0.03 -9.35 7.49
N ARG A 7 -0.52 -10.50 7.97
CA ARG A 7 -1.68 -11.19 7.39
C ARG A 7 -2.93 -10.32 7.42
N HIS A 8 -3.17 -9.62 8.52
CA HIS A 8 -4.32 -8.71 8.64
C HIS A 8 -4.26 -7.60 7.57
N TRP A 9 -3.08 -7.03 7.36
CA TRP A 9 -2.89 -5.99 6.35
C TRP A 9 -2.97 -6.53 4.91
N GLN A 10 -2.62 -7.80 4.70
CA GLN A 10 -2.83 -8.48 3.43
C GLN A 10 -4.32 -8.70 3.15
N ASP A 11 -5.09 -9.17 4.13
CA ASP A 11 -6.54 -9.32 4.00
C ASP A 11 -7.23 -7.98 3.71
N LEU A 12 -6.80 -6.90 4.38
CA LEU A 12 -7.31 -5.56 4.11
C LEU A 12 -6.98 -5.12 2.68
N ALA A 13 -5.73 -5.30 2.23
CA ALA A 13 -5.34 -4.98 0.85
C ALA A 13 -6.22 -5.75 -0.15
N GLU A 14 -6.46 -7.04 0.09
CA GLU A 14 -7.28 -7.89 -0.78
C GLU A 14 -8.74 -7.43 -0.83
N MET A 15 -9.31 -7.00 0.30
CA MET A 15 -10.64 -6.40 0.35
C MET A 15 -10.75 -5.15 -0.54
N HIS A 16 -9.65 -4.42 -0.71
CA HIS A 16 -9.56 -3.29 -1.63
C HIS A 16 -9.10 -3.68 -3.04
N GLY A 17 -9.02 -4.97 -3.38
CA GLY A 17 -8.59 -5.44 -4.72
C GLY A 17 -7.09 -5.32 -4.98
N CYS A 18 -6.30 -5.19 -3.91
CA CYS A 18 -4.86 -5.07 -3.96
C CYS A 18 -4.15 -6.27 -3.30
N GLN A 19 -2.87 -6.44 -3.56
CA GLN A 19 -2.02 -7.40 -2.84
C GLN A 19 -0.91 -6.66 -2.10
N LEU A 20 -0.76 -6.96 -0.81
CA LEU A 20 0.35 -6.47 -0.01
C LEU A 20 1.48 -7.49 0.03
N ARG A 21 2.68 -7.07 -0.40
CA ARG A 21 3.92 -7.84 -0.26
C ARG A 21 4.91 -7.14 0.65
N LYS A 22 5.54 -7.94 1.49
CA LYS A 22 6.71 -7.55 2.25
C LYS A 22 7.95 -8.04 1.51
N ASN A 23 8.84 -7.12 1.15
CA ASN A 23 10.12 -7.45 0.53
C ASN A 23 11.20 -7.47 1.61
N GLU A 24 11.83 -8.64 1.80
CA GLU A 24 12.91 -8.85 2.79
C GLU A 24 14.29 -8.74 2.14
N GLY A 25 14.54 -7.63 1.43
CA GLY A 25 15.87 -7.32 0.90
C GLY A 25 16.82 -6.77 1.98
N ARG A 26 17.88 -6.04 1.55
CA ARG A 26 18.79 -5.31 2.48
C ARG A 26 18.05 -4.39 3.45
N LYS A 27 16.86 -3.92 3.07
CA LYS A 27 15.91 -3.23 3.93
C LYS A 27 14.57 -3.93 3.78
N LYS A 28 13.88 -4.17 4.90
CA LYS A 28 12.47 -4.57 4.87
C LYS A 28 11.68 -3.42 4.26
N THR A 29 10.84 -3.69 3.27
CA THR A 29 9.98 -2.68 2.63
C THR A 29 8.61 -3.29 2.35
N PHE A 30 7.59 -2.45 2.28
CA PHE A 30 6.23 -2.88 1.95
C PHE A 30 5.81 -2.27 0.62
N THR A 31 5.22 -3.12 -0.22
CA THR A 31 4.73 -2.74 -1.54
C THR A 31 3.30 -3.25 -1.69
N LEU A 32 2.43 -2.37 -2.15
CA LEU A 32 1.06 -2.69 -2.51
C LEU A 32 0.96 -2.78 -4.03
N SER A 33 0.27 -3.79 -4.54
CA SER A 33 -0.05 -3.89 -5.97
C SER A 33 -1.54 -3.92 -6.23
N CYS A 34 -1.94 -3.38 -7.37
CA CYS A 34 -3.29 -3.49 -7.90
C CYS A 34 -3.17 -3.92 -9.37
N GLY A 35 -3.65 -5.13 -9.70
CA GLY A 35 -3.40 -5.73 -11.01
C GLY A 35 -1.90 -5.86 -11.30
N GLU A 36 -1.43 -5.24 -12.38
CA GLU A 36 -0.01 -5.27 -12.80
C GLU A 36 0.85 -4.15 -12.19
N ARG A 37 0.24 -3.14 -11.54
CA ARG A 37 0.95 -1.97 -11.01
C ARG A 37 1.37 -2.18 -9.56
N TRP A 38 2.60 -1.79 -9.24
CA TRP A 38 3.19 -1.86 -7.89
C TRP A 38 3.54 -0.47 -7.38
N LYS A 39 3.29 -0.20 -6.09
CA LYS A 39 3.67 1.05 -5.44
C LYS A 39 4.22 0.79 -4.03
N PHE A 40 5.26 1.53 -3.67
CA PHE A 40 5.84 1.49 -2.34
C PHE A 40 4.93 2.16 -1.31
N LEU A 41 4.89 1.60 -0.10
CA LEU A 41 4.17 2.20 1.01
C LEU A 41 5.08 3.15 1.78
N CYS A 42 4.68 4.42 1.80
CA CYS A 42 5.38 5.51 2.47
C CYS A 42 4.53 6.05 3.63
N ASN A 43 5.17 6.53 4.68
CA ASN A 43 4.49 7.20 5.78
C ASN A 43 3.81 8.47 5.21
N PRO A 44 2.51 8.68 5.45
CA PRO A 44 1.77 9.80 4.87
C PRO A 44 2.18 11.17 5.45
N GLU A 45 2.72 11.22 6.67
CA GLU A 45 3.17 12.45 7.32
C GLU A 45 4.57 12.86 6.84
N THR A 46 5.47 11.89 6.66
CA THR A 46 6.89 12.18 6.36
C THR A 46 7.27 11.94 4.90
N GLY A 47 6.43 11.24 4.13
CA GLY A 47 6.72 10.79 2.77
C GLY A 47 7.82 9.71 2.68
N GLN A 48 8.33 9.23 3.81
CA GLN A 48 9.44 8.27 3.83
C GLN A 48 8.95 6.83 3.70
N LEU A 49 9.77 5.98 3.06
CA LEU A 49 9.48 4.57 2.89
C LEU A 49 9.35 3.84 4.24
N ILE A 50 8.27 3.09 4.42
CA ILE A 50 8.05 2.31 5.65
C ILE A 50 8.84 1.02 5.58
N LYS A 51 9.61 0.74 6.64
CA LYS A 51 10.46 -0.44 6.73
C LYS A 51 9.83 -1.56 7.56
N SER A 52 8.90 -1.22 8.45
CA SER A 52 8.24 -2.18 9.35
C SER A 52 6.77 -1.82 9.60
N LEU A 53 5.92 -2.84 9.72
CA LEU A 53 4.52 -2.68 10.12
C LEU A 53 4.36 -2.01 11.50
N ARG A 54 5.36 -2.12 12.38
CA ARG A 54 5.28 -1.54 13.73
C ARG A 54 5.61 -0.04 13.78
N GLU A 55 6.06 0.56 12.68
CA GLU A 55 6.42 1.98 12.64
C GLU A 55 5.19 2.91 12.60
N LEU A 56 4.04 2.39 12.18
CA LEU A 56 2.77 3.11 12.18
C LEU A 56 1.75 2.41 13.08
N LYS A 57 0.79 3.17 13.60
CA LYS A 57 -0.39 2.62 14.27
C LYS A 57 -1.29 1.93 13.25
N ALA A 58 -2.19 1.09 13.75
CA ALA A 58 -3.11 0.34 12.91
C ALA A 58 -4.00 1.24 12.04
N ASP A 59 -4.58 2.30 12.61
CA ASP A 59 -5.42 3.22 11.86
C ASP A 59 -4.66 3.92 10.72
N GLU A 60 -3.38 4.24 10.94
CA GLU A 60 -2.52 4.85 9.94
C GLU A 60 -2.19 3.87 8.80
N TRP A 61 -1.93 2.60 9.12
CA TRP A 61 -1.75 1.54 8.12
C TRP A 61 -3.00 1.34 7.28
N ARG A 62 -4.16 1.30 7.94
CA ARG A 62 -5.44 1.17 7.26
C ARG A 62 -5.64 2.33 6.29
N ALA A 63 -5.48 3.57 6.76
CA ALA A 63 -5.62 4.76 5.92
C ALA A 63 -4.64 4.74 4.74
N LEU A 64 -3.40 4.30 4.97
CA LEU A 64 -2.39 4.22 3.93
C LEU A 64 -2.73 3.19 2.85
N ILE A 65 -3.13 1.97 3.23
CA ILE A 65 -3.50 0.91 2.28
C ILE A 65 -4.69 1.35 1.45
N VAL A 66 -5.72 1.92 2.08
CA VAL A 66 -6.91 2.47 1.39
C VAL A 66 -6.47 3.52 0.38
N ARG A 67 -5.75 4.56 0.82
CA ARG A 67 -5.31 5.64 -0.05
C ARG A 67 -4.49 5.16 -1.23
N VAL A 68 -3.47 4.31 -0.99
CA VAL A 68 -2.60 3.82 -2.07
C VAL A 68 -3.36 2.89 -3.01
N SER A 69 -4.33 2.12 -2.50
CA SER A 69 -5.23 1.31 -3.36
C SER A 69 -6.10 2.17 -4.27
N GLU A 70 -6.64 3.28 -3.76
CA GLU A 70 -7.43 4.24 -4.53
C GLU A 70 -6.57 4.95 -5.58
N GLU A 71 -5.37 5.39 -5.21
CA GLU A 71 -4.42 5.99 -6.16
C GLU A 71 -4.06 5.00 -7.29
N LEU A 72 -3.77 3.74 -6.95
CA LEU A 72 -3.47 2.72 -7.95
C LEU A 72 -4.65 2.43 -8.88
N LYS A 73 -5.88 2.44 -8.36
CA LYS A 73 -7.09 2.25 -9.17
C LYS A 73 -7.38 3.43 -10.07
N ALA A 74 -7.30 4.65 -9.55
CA ALA A 74 -7.49 5.86 -10.34
C ALA A 74 -6.49 5.92 -11.51
N ASP A 75 -5.25 5.53 -11.26
CA ASP A 75 -4.18 5.46 -12.27
C ASP A 75 -4.40 4.33 -13.31
N ILE A 76 -5.22 3.31 -13.01
CA ILE A 76 -5.66 2.28 -13.97
C ILE A 76 -6.88 2.76 -14.77
N ASP A 77 -7.80 3.50 -14.13
CA ASP A 77 -9.03 4.01 -14.75
C ASP A 77 -8.82 5.31 -15.53
N THR A 78 -7.66 5.95 -15.41
CA THR A 78 -7.34 7.13 -16.21
C THR A 78 -7.06 6.67 -17.64
N PRO A 79 -7.91 7.00 -18.64
CA PRO A 79 -7.55 6.76 -20.04
C PRO A 79 -6.25 7.53 -20.33
N PRO A 80 -5.35 7.02 -21.20
CA PRO A 80 -4.21 7.81 -21.64
C PRO A 80 -4.76 9.14 -22.15
N GLU A 81 -4.32 10.26 -21.58
CA GLU A 81 -4.61 11.58 -22.12
C GLU A 81 -4.23 11.54 -23.60
N GLU A 82 -5.23 11.62 -24.49
CA GLU A 82 -5.00 11.85 -25.90
C GLU A 82 -4.31 13.21 -26.01
N ILE A 83 -3.00 13.16 -26.26
CA ILE A 83 -2.20 14.32 -26.61
C ILE A 83 -2.78 14.85 -27.93
N ASN A 84 -3.52 15.96 -27.87
CA ASN A 84 -3.92 16.75 -29.03
C ASN A 84 -2.73 17.57 -29.56
#